data_AF-A0A9Q0TLV4-F1
#
_entry.id   AF-A0A9Q0TLV4-F1
#
_cell.length_a   1.000
_cell.length_b   1.000
_cell.length_c   1.000
_cell.angle_alpha   90.00
_cell.angle_beta   90.00
_cell.angle_gamma   90.00
#
_symmetry.space_group_name_H-M   'P 1'
#
loop_
_entity.id
_entity.type
_entity.pdbx_description
1 polymer ?
#
loop_
_entity_poly.entity_id
_entity_poly.type
_entity_poly.pdbx_seq_one_letter_code
_entity_poly.pdbx_strand_id
1 'polypeptide(L)'
;MVIGKGLLYLHEDCSTQIIHCDIKPQNILLDGSYNARISDFGLAKLLMINQTHTKTNIRGTKGYVAPEWFRSNTITAKVDVYSFGVMLLEIINSCRRSVEIEIGENDREILTDWAYLCFRRGTLDALADEDPEVTSDMKRLERYVMIALWCIQEDPSLRPTMKKVMLMLEGNVQVAIPPSPCPFSCAIR
;
A
#
# COMPACT_ATOMS: atom_id res chain seq x y z
N MET A 1 7.82 -0.14 -7.69
CA MET A 1 8.53 1.10 -8.09
C MET A 1 7.69 2.00 -8.97
N VAL A 2 7.29 1.58 -10.18
CA VAL A 2 6.58 2.45 -11.14
C VAL A 2 5.25 2.99 -10.59
N ILE A 3 4.46 2.13 -9.94
CA ILE A 3 3.18 2.54 -9.35
C ILE A 3 3.36 3.64 -8.28
N GLY A 4 4.42 3.53 -7.47
CA GLY A 4 4.75 4.53 -6.46
C GLY A 4 5.13 5.88 -7.08
N LYS A 5 5.83 5.89 -8.22
CA LYS A 5 6.14 7.12 -8.96
C LYS A 5 4.88 7.76 -9.55
N GLY A 6 3.95 6.95 -10.06
CA GLY A 6 2.66 7.45 -10.55
C GLY A 6 1.85 8.13 -9.44
N LEU A 7 1.77 7.50 -8.27
CA LEU A 7 1.10 8.10 -7.11
C LEU A 7 1.82 9.34 -6.58
N LEU A 8 3.15 9.34 -6.52
CA LEU A 8 3.94 10.53 -6.21
C LEU A 8 3.57 11.69 -7.14
N TYR A 9 3.51 11.42 -8.45
CA TYR A 9 3.13 12.44 -9.43
C TYR A 9 1.72 12.99 -9.17
N LEU A 10 0.73 12.11 -8.93
CA LEU A 10 -0.65 12.53 -8.65
C LEU A 10 -0.75 13.36 -7.36
N HIS A 11 0.04 13.03 -6.35
CA HIS A 11 -0.06 13.63 -5.01
C HIS A 11 0.76 14.91 -4.84
N GLU A 12 1.95 14.99 -5.43
CA GLU A 12 2.94 16.03 -5.11
C GLU A 12 3.46 16.80 -6.34
N ASP A 13 3.56 16.17 -7.52
CA ASP A 13 4.15 16.83 -8.70
C ASP A 13 3.11 17.42 -9.67
N CYS A 14 1.83 17.04 -9.54
CA CYS A 14 0.75 17.60 -10.34
C CYS A 14 0.38 19.02 -9.87
N SER A 15 0.03 19.92 -10.80
CA SER A 15 -0.40 21.29 -10.48
C SER A 15 -1.61 21.34 -9.55
N THR A 16 -2.47 20.32 -9.66
CA THR A 16 -3.63 20.11 -8.82
C THR A 16 -3.50 18.72 -8.21
N GLN A 17 -3.49 18.63 -6.89
CA GLN A 17 -3.35 17.34 -6.22
C GLN A 17 -4.56 16.43 -6.55
N ILE A 18 -4.28 15.18 -6.94
CA ILE A 18 -5.27 14.19 -7.34
C ILE A 18 -5.22 13.01 -6.36
N ILE A 19 -6.35 12.70 -5.72
CA ILE A 19 -6.54 11.43 -4.97
C ILE A 19 -7.23 10.45 -5.90
N HIS A 20 -6.63 9.29 -6.15
CA HIS A 20 -7.16 8.29 -7.07
C HIS A 20 -8.39 7.58 -6.52
N CYS A 21 -8.40 7.24 -5.22
CA CYS A 21 -9.48 6.57 -4.49
C CYS A 21 -9.73 5.09 -4.83
N ASP A 22 -9.00 4.49 -5.77
CA ASP A 22 -9.21 3.09 -6.20
C ASP A 22 -7.92 2.42 -6.68
N ILE A 23 -6.85 2.54 -5.89
CA ILE A 23 -5.59 1.85 -6.19
C ILE A 23 -5.72 0.37 -5.82
N LYS A 24 -5.55 -0.49 -6.81
CA LYS A 24 -5.58 -1.95 -6.69
C LYS A 24 -4.89 -2.58 -7.91
N PRO A 25 -4.45 -3.85 -7.85
CA PRO A 25 -3.82 -4.52 -8.98
C PRO A 25 -4.61 -4.44 -10.29
N GLN A 26 -5.94 -4.57 -10.23
CA GLN A 26 -6.83 -4.55 -11.41
C GLN A 26 -6.83 -3.20 -12.14
N ASN A 27 -6.45 -2.12 -11.45
CA ASN A 27 -6.34 -0.78 -12.03
C ASN A 27 -4.90 -0.44 -12.45
N ILE A 28 -3.98 -1.40 -12.38
CA ILE A 28 -2.61 -1.27 -12.90
C ILE A 28 -2.51 -2.03 -14.22
N LEU A 29 -2.49 -1.30 -15.33
CA LEU A 29 -2.39 -1.86 -16.67
C LEU A 29 -0.92 -1.99 -17.08
N LEU A 30 -0.62 -3.01 -17.87
CA LEU A 30 0.69 -3.18 -18.50
C LEU A 30 0.57 -2.81 -19.98
N ASP A 31 1.46 -1.95 -20.48
CA ASP A 31 1.57 -1.69 -21.91
C ASP A 31 2.34 -2.80 -22.65
N GLY A 32 2.44 -2.70 -23.98
CA GLY A 32 3.13 -3.70 -24.81
C GLY A 32 4.63 -3.88 -24.52
N SER A 33 5.21 -3.05 -23.65
CA SER A 33 6.58 -3.17 -23.16
C SER A 33 6.63 -3.54 -21.66
N TYR A 34 5.52 -4.04 -21.10
CA TYR A 34 5.37 -4.41 -19.69
C TYR A 34 5.60 -3.25 -18.71
N ASN A 35 5.40 -2.00 -19.13
CA ASN A 35 5.43 -0.89 -18.20
C ASN A 35 4.07 -0.74 -17.51
N ALA A 36 4.09 -0.69 -16.18
CA ALA A 36 2.91 -0.48 -15.37
C ALA A 36 2.38 0.97 -15.45
N ARG A 37 1.08 1.12 -15.62
CA ARG A 37 0.37 2.41 -15.68
C ARG A 37 -0.86 2.37 -14.77
N ILE A 38 -1.07 3.45 -14.01
CA ILE A 38 -2.27 3.63 -13.20
C ILE A 38 -3.43 3.99 -14.14
N SER A 39 -4.59 3.36 -13.94
CA SER A 39 -5.80 3.52 -14.73
C SER A 39 -7.05 3.66 -13.84
N ASP A 40 -8.20 3.95 -14.45
CA ASP A 40 -9.50 4.13 -13.79
C ASP A 40 -9.58 5.29 -12.78
N PHE A 41 -9.58 6.51 -13.31
CA PHE A 41 -9.78 7.73 -12.54
C PHE A 41 -11.27 8.06 -12.29
N GLY A 42 -12.20 7.11 -12.48
CA GLY A 42 -13.64 7.35 -12.34
C GLY A 42 -14.04 7.79 -10.92
N LEU A 43 -13.25 7.41 -9.92
CA LEU A 43 -13.46 7.78 -8.51
C LEU A 43 -12.56 8.92 -8.04
N ALA A 44 -11.66 9.40 -8.88
CA ALA A 44 -10.64 10.36 -8.50
C ALA A 44 -11.24 11.70 -8.00
N LYS A 45 -10.45 12.41 -7.20
CA LYS A 45 -10.83 13.69 -6.58
C LYS A 45 -9.69 14.69 -6.77
N LEU A 46 -10.05 15.86 -7.28
CA LEU A 46 -9.13 17.00 -7.37
C LEU A 46 -9.22 17.81 -6.07
N LEU A 47 -8.09 18.09 -5.45
CA LEU A 47 -8.00 19.00 -4.31
C LEU A 47 -7.57 20.36 -4.84
N MET A 48 -8.35 21.39 -4.49
CA MET A 48 -7.96 22.77 -4.79
C MET A 48 -6.68 23.14 -4.02
N ILE A 49 -5.94 24.14 -4.49
CA ILE A 49 -4.61 24.54 -3.96
C ILE A 49 -4.63 24.83 -2.44
N ASN A 50 -5.78 25.24 -1.90
CA ASN A 50 -5.98 25.54 -0.48
C ASN A 50 -6.68 24.41 0.32
N GLN A 51 -6.93 23.25 -0.30
CA GLN A 51 -7.57 22.11 0.34
C GLN A 51 -6.55 21.03 0.68
N THR A 52 -6.54 20.61 1.94
CA THR A 52 -5.73 19.48 2.41
C THR A 52 -6.51 18.17 2.47
N HIS A 53 -7.84 18.26 2.34
CA HIS A 53 -8.77 17.15 2.43
C HIS A 53 -10.01 17.43 1.58
N THR A 54 -10.74 16.38 1.24
CA THR A 54 -12.03 16.48 0.53
C THR A 54 -13.08 15.59 1.19
N LYS A 55 -14.36 15.94 1.01
CA LYS A 55 -15.48 15.15 1.52
C LYS A 55 -16.09 14.32 0.41
N THR A 56 -16.16 13.00 0.60
CA THR A 56 -16.76 12.10 -0.36
C THR A 56 -17.30 10.84 0.33
N ASN A 57 -18.41 10.32 -0.18
CA ASN A 57 -18.94 9.05 0.27
C ASN A 57 -17.93 7.94 -0.03
N ILE A 58 -17.97 6.87 0.75
CA ILE A 58 -17.11 5.69 0.56
C ILE A 58 -17.38 5.13 -0.84
N ARG A 59 -16.39 5.27 -1.71
CA ARG A 59 -16.41 4.81 -3.11
C ARG A 59 -15.00 4.34 -3.43
N GLY A 60 -14.79 3.04 -3.28
CA GLY A 60 -13.52 2.37 -3.52
C GLY A 60 -13.68 0.87 -3.34
N THR A 61 -12.67 0.10 -3.73
CA THR A 61 -12.72 -1.36 -3.68
C THR A 61 -12.47 -1.89 -2.27
N LYS A 62 -13.41 -2.69 -1.76
CA LYS A 62 -13.32 -3.30 -0.42
C LYS A 62 -12.02 -4.11 -0.28
N GLY A 63 -11.35 -3.94 0.86
CA GLY A 63 -10.00 -4.48 1.12
C GLY A 63 -8.85 -3.51 0.80
N TYR A 64 -9.07 -2.51 -0.06
CA TYR A 64 -8.09 -1.43 -0.32
C TYR A 64 -8.52 -0.08 0.24
N VAL A 65 -9.78 0.06 0.67
CA VAL A 65 -10.31 1.28 1.29
C VAL A 65 -9.69 1.47 2.67
N ALA A 66 -9.13 2.65 2.91
CA ALA A 66 -8.53 3.01 4.18
C ALA A 66 -9.57 3.09 5.32
N PRO A 67 -9.26 2.60 6.53
CA PRO A 67 -10.24 2.44 7.62
C PRO A 67 -10.88 3.75 8.07
N GLU A 68 -10.17 4.87 8.00
CA GLU A 68 -10.69 6.19 8.37
C GLU A 68 -11.84 6.65 7.48
N TRP A 69 -11.91 6.16 6.23
CA TRP A 69 -12.96 6.54 5.30
C TRP A 69 -14.33 5.97 5.73
N PHE A 70 -14.33 4.84 6.46
CA PHE A 70 -15.56 4.31 7.09
C PHE A 70 -16.02 5.13 8.30
N ARG A 71 -15.10 5.85 8.95
CA ARG A 71 -15.37 6.66 10.15
C ARG A 71 -15.77 8.08 9.82
N SER A 72 -15.21 8.61 8.75
CA SER A 72 -15.41 9.98 8.29
C SER A 72 -15.45 10.01 6.78
N ASN A 73 -16.39 10.75 6.22
CA ASN A 73 -16.42 11.04 4.78
C ASN A 73 -15.28 11.99 4.35
N THR A 74 -14.36 12.35 5.24
CA THR A 74 -13.24 13.24 4.95
C THR A 74 -11.98 12.44 4.65
N ILE A 75 -11.44 12.60 3.45
CA ILE A 75 -10.27 11.87 2.98
C ILE A 75 -9.14 12.80 2.57
N THR A 76 -7.92 12.26 2.54
CA THR A 76 -6.69 12.89 2.05
C THR A 76 -5.97 11.93 1.12
N ALA A 77 -4.87 12.36 0.48
CA ALA A 77 -4.01 11.49 -0.32
C ALA A 77 -3.52 10.22 0.43
N LYS A 78 -3.61 10.21 1.78
CA LYS A 78 -3.26 9.04 2.61
C LYS A 78 -4.16 7.83 2.40
N VAL A 79 -5.34 7.97 1.79
CA VAL A 79 -6.17 6.80 1.43
C VAL A 79 -5.51 5.99 0.32
N ASP A 80 -4.92 6.65 -0.69
CA ASP A 80 -4.18 5.98 -1.76
C ASP A 80 -2.89 5.34 -1.24
N VAL A 81 -2.25 5.96 -0.23
CA VAL A 81 -1.06 5.38 0.44
C VAL A 81 -1.43 4.05 1.11
N TYR A 82 -2.57 4.00 1.80
CA TYR A 82 -3.07 2.76 2.40
C TYR A 82 -3.32 1.70 1.34
N SER A 83 -4.06 2.03 0.28
CA SER A 83 -4.34 1.12 -0.83
C SER A 83 -3.05 0.61 -1.49
N PHE A 84 -2.05 1.47 -1.66
CA PHE A 84 -0.72 1.09 -2.16
C PHE A 84 -0.02 0.10 -1.23
N GLY A 85 -0.11 0.28 0.09
CA GLY A 85 0.46 -0.64 1.08
C GLY A 85 -0.16 -2.05 1.00
N VAL A 86 -1.48 -2.13 0.91
CA VAL A 86 -2.20 -3.42 0.74
C VAL A 86 -1.77 -4.10 -0.56
N MET A 87 -1.76 -3.36 -1.68
CA MET A 87 -1.33 -3.88 -2.97
C MET A 87 0.15 -4.33 -2.95
N LEU A 88 1.03 -3.63 -2.23
CA LEU A 88 2.43 -4.04 -2.10
C LEU A 88 2.57 -5.38 -1.35
N LEU A 89 1.79 -5.59 -0.27
CA LEU A 89 1.75 -6.90 0.41
C LEU A 89 1.21 -8.00 -0.49
N GLU A 90 0.18 -7.69 -1.28
CA GLU A 90 -0.39 -8.64 -2.23
C GLU A 90 0.62 -9.03 -3.32
N ILE A 91 1.38 -8.07 -3.86
CA ILE A 91 2.45 -8.36 -4.83
C ILE A 91 3.51 -9.26 -4.18
N ILE A 92 3.96 -8.93 -2.96
CA ILE A 92 4.95 -9.73 -2.23
C ILE A 92 4.44 -11.17 -2.04
N ASN A 93 3.19 -11.34 -1.61
CA ASN A 93 2.60 -12.65 -1.38
C ASN A 93 2.25 -13.41 -2.68
N SER A 94 1.91 -12.71 -3.77
CA SER A 94 1.55 -13.35 -5.05
C SER A 94 2.77 -13.91 -5.76
N CYS A 95 3.96 -13.32 -5.56
CA CYS A 95 5.21 -13.89 -6.05
C CYS A 95 5.50 -15.32 -5.52
N ARG A 96 4.81 -15.77 -4.46
CA ARG A 96 4.87 -17.14 -3.90
C ARG A 96 3.84 -18.09 -4.52
N ARG A 97 2.68 -17.59 -4.95
CA ARG A 97 1.60 -18.43 -5.50
C ARG A 97 1.58 -18.24 -7.00
N SER A 98 2.35 -19.04 -7.73
CA SER A 98 2.39 -19.10 -9.21
C SER A 98 1.07 -19.58 -9.86
N VAL A 99 -0.06 -19.37 -9.20
CA VAL A 99 -1.42 -19.63 -9.68
C VAL A 99 -2.28 -18.47 -9.18
N GLU A 100 -2.94 -17.79 -10.11
CA GLU A 100 -3.96 -16.77 -9.87
C GLU A 100 -4.96 -17.27 -8.83
N ILE A 101 -4.80 -16.87 -7.57
CA ILE A 101 -5.87 -16.94 -6.58
C ILE A 101 -6.32 -15.51 -6.39
N GLU A 102 -7.50 -15.18 -6.92
CA GLU A 102 -8.20 -13.97 -6.53
C GLU A 102 -8.32 -13.98 -5.00
N ILE A 103 -7.53 -13.13 -4.34
CA ILE A 103 -7.59 -12.99 -2.89
C ILE A 103 -8.96 -12.38 -2.58
N GLY A 104 -9.80 -13.15 -1.88
CA GLY A 104 -11.11 -12.72 -1.43
C GLY A 104 -11.01 -11.58 -0.42
N GLU A 105 -12.14 -10.93 -0.14
CA GLU A 105 -12.18 -9.74 0.71
C GLU A 105 -11.70 -10.00 2.15
N ASN A 106 -12.17 -11.08 2.79
CA ASN A 106 -11.72 -11.48 4.12
C ASN A 106 -10.24 -11.89 4.12
N ASP A 107 -9.77 -12.42 3.00
CA ASP A 107 -8.40 -12.90 2.86
C ASP A 107 -7.39 -11.74 2.82
N ARG A 108 -7.81 -10.52 2.43
CA ARG A 108 -6.96 -9.32 2.46
C ARG A 108 -6.73 -8.75 3.86
N GLU A 109 -7.77 -8.71 4.70
CA GLU A 109 -7.59 -8.35 6.12
C GLU A 109 -6.68 -9.37 6.82
N ILE A 110 -6.91 -10.66 6.54
CA ILE A 110 -6.05 -11.76 6.98
C ILE A 110 -4.61 -11.57 6.48
N LEU A 111 -4.41 -11.14 5.23
CA LEU A 111 -3.09 -10.90 4.67
C LEU A 111 -2.34 -9.78 5.41
N THR A 112 -3.00 -8.65 5.71
CA THR A 112 -2.36 -7.54 6.44
C THR A 112 -1.93 -7.94 7.85
N ASP A 113 -2.79 -8.65 8.58
CA ASP A 113 -2.49 -9.15 9.93
C ASP A 113 -1.39 -10.21 9.89
N TRP A 114 -1.48 -11.15 8.94
CA TRP A 114 -0.49 -12.21 8.76
C TRP A 114 0.89 -11.66 8.40
N ALA A 115 0.96 -10.68 7.50
CA ALA A 115 2.22 -10.02 7.14
C ALA A 115 2.87 -9.34 8.36
N TYR A 116 2.08 -8.67 9.20
CA TYR A 116 2.57 -8.09 10.45
C TYR A 116 3.05 -9.15 11.44
N LEU A 117 2.33 -10.27 11.59
CA LEU A 117 2.74 -11.39 12.45
C LEU A 117 4.05 -12.03 11.97
N CYS A 118 4.22 -12.23 10.66
CA CYS A 118 5.47 -12.74 10.08
C CYS A 118 6.63 -11.77 10.35
N PHE A 119 6.43 -10.47 10.14
CA PHE A 119 7.42 -9.44 10.47
C PHE A 119 7.79 -9.48 11.96
N ARG A 120 6.80 -9.51 12.85
CA ARG A 120 6.97 -9.56 14.31
C ARG A 120 7.74 -10.78 14.80
N ARG A 121 7.62 -11.92 14.12
CA ARG A 121 8.25 -13.19 14.47
C ARG A 121 9.59 -13.40 13.78
N GLY A 122 9.98 -12.52 12.85
CA GLY A 122 11.16 -12.69 12.01
C GLY A 122 11.01 -13.82 10.98
N THR A 123 9.77 -14.25 10.70
CA THR A 123 9.47 -15.35 9.76
C THR A 123 9.05 -14.79 8.40
N LEU A 124 9.83 -13.84 7.88
CA LEU A 124 9.59 -13.21 6.57
C LEU A 124 9.94 -14.14 5.41
N ASP A 125 10.76 -15.17 5.66
CA ASP A 125 11.00 -16.30 4.76
C ASP A 125 9.68 -16.97 4.36
N ALA A 126 8.69 -17.03 5.25
CA ALA A 126 7.35 -17.54 4.92
C ALA A 126 6.59 -16.67 3.88
N LEU A 127 7.08 -15.45 3.59
CA LEU A 127 6.52 -14.53 2.59
C LEU A 127 7.23 -14.59 1.23
N ALA A 128 8.34 -15.32 1.08
CA ALA A 128 9.09 -15.45 -0.18
C ALA A 128 9.42 -16.93 -0.52
N ASP A 129 9.64 -17.24 -1.80
CA ASP A 129 10.04 -18.59 -2.21
C ASP A 129 11.49 -18.91 -1.81
N GLU A 130 11.74 -20.18 -1.54
CA GLU A 130 13.08 -20.74 -1.33
C GLU A 130 13.88 -20.78 -2.64
N ASP A 131 14.40 -19.65 -3.13
CA ASP A 131 15.38 -19.59 -4.22
C ASP A 131 16.79 -19.26 -3.69
N PRO A 132 17.80 -20.16 -3.80
CA PRO A 132 19.12 -20.09 -3.14
C PRO A 132 20.02 -18.84 -3.35
N GLU A 133 19.63 -17.81 -4.12
CA GLU A 133 20.31 -16.48 -4.13
C GLU A 133 19.87 -15.54 -2.96
N VAL A 134 18.99 -16.05 -2.09
CA VAL A 134 18.24 -15.53 -0.92
C VAL A 134 18.78 -14.30 -0.15
N THR A 135 20.08 -14.12 0.10
CA THR A 135 20.50 -13.21 1.19
C THR A 135 20.30 -11.73 0.86
N SER A 136 20.49 -11.34 -0.41
CA SER A 136 20.27 -9.95 -0.86
C SER A 136 18.78 -9.62 -0.96
N ASP A 137 17.98 -10.62 -1.35
CA ASP A 137 16.54 -10.50 -1.51
C ASP A 137 15.81 -10.44 -0.18
N MET A 138 16.31 -11.11 0.87
CA MET A 138 15.67 -11.05 2.19
C MET A 138 15.74 -9.67 2.85
N LYS A 139 16.87 -8.96 2.76
CA LYS A 139 16.95 -7.57 3.28
C LYS A 139 16.06 -6.62 2.48
N ARG A 140 15.89 -6.89 1.18
CA ARG A 140 15.01 -6.13 0.31
C ARG A 140 13.53 -6.41 0.62
N LEU A 141 13.18 -7.68 0.83
CA LEU A 141 11.87 -8.14 1.25
C LEU A 141 11.47 -7.53 2.58
N GLU A 142 12.33 -7.62 3.59
CA GLU A 142 12.09 -7.04 4.91
C GLU A 142 11.78 -5.55 4.80
N ARG A 143 12.61 -4.81 4.06
CA ARG A 143 12.36 -3.39 3.79
C ARG A 143 11.02 -3.14 3.10
N TYR A 144 10.64 -3.94 2.10
CA TYR A 144 9.36 -3.77 1.41
C TYR A 144 8.16 -4.08 2.30
N VAL A 145 8.25 -5.12 3.14
CA VAL A 145 7.23 -5.43 4.15
C VAL A 145 7.13 -4.28 5.16
N MET A 146 8.24 -3.76 5.67
CA MET A 146 8.22 -2.63 6.60
C MET A 146 7.58 -1.38 5.99
N ILE A 147 7.89 -1.07 4.72
CA ILE A 147 7.27 0.05 3.99
C ILE A 147 5.76 -0.18 3.86
N ALA A 148 5.35 -1.39 3.49
CA ALA A 148 3.93 -1.72 3.37
C ALA A 148 3.20 -1.56 4.71
N LEU A 149 3.79 -2.05 5.81
CA LEU A 149 3.28 -1.89 7.18
C LEU A 149 3.16 -0.43 7.61
N TRP A 150 4.11 0.44 7.22
CA TRP A 150 3.98 1.90 7.41
C TRP A 150 2.83 2.51 6.60
N CYS A 151 2.59 2.01 5.40
CA CYS A 151 1.51 2.50 4.53
C CYS A 151 0.12 2.08 5.03
N ILE A 152 -0.03 0.91 5.64
CA ILE A 152 -1.33 0.39 6.10
C ILE A 152 -1.71 0.76 7.54
N GLN A 153 -1.01 1.72 8.16
CA GLN A 153 -1.34 2.16 9.51
C GLN A 153 -2.79 2.65 9.62
N GLU A 154 -3.49 2.29 10.68
CA GLU A 154 -4.88 2.70 10.89
C GLU A 154 -5.01 4.23 11.04
N ASP A 155 -4.05 4.86 11.72
CA ASP A 155 -3.94 6.32 11.78
C ASP A 155 -3.28 6.88 10.49
N PRO A 156 -4.00 7.67 9.67
CA PRO A 156 -3.44 8.27 8.45
C PRO A 156 -2.31 9.26 8.72
N SER A 157 -2.17 9.78 9.94
CA SER A 157 -1.07 10.68 10.33
C SER A 157 0.29 9.97 10.34
N LEU A 158 0.29 8.69 10.71
CA LEU A 158 1.49 7.83 10.77
C LEU A 158 1.95 7.38 9.38
N ARG A 159 1.04 7.33 8.40
CA ARG A 159 1.36 6.91 7.04
C ARG A 159 2.33 7.89 6.39
N PRO A 160 3.41 7.41 5.74
CA PRO A 160 4.35 8.26 5.00
C PRO A 160 3.66 8.95 3.80
N THR A 161 4.29 10.00 3.26
CA THR A 161 3.91 10.51 1.92
C THR A 161 4.46 9.58 0.85
N MET A 162 3.90 9.64 -0.36
CA MET A 162 4.41 8.83 -1.47
C MET A 162 5.87 9.17 -1.81
N LYS A 163 6.30 10.43 -1.66
CA LYS A 163 7.71 10.80 -1.77
C LYS A 163 8.59 10.07 -0.77
N LYS A 164 8.18 9.99 0.49
CA LYS A 164 8.93 9.28 1.52
C LYS A 164 8.94 7.77 1.25
N VAL A 165 7.81 7.20 0.81
CA VAL A 165 7.72 5.80 0.36
C VAL A 165 8.71 5.53 -0.77
N MET A 166 8.79 6.41 -1.77
CA MET A 166 9.73 6.25 -2.89
C MET A 166 11.18 6.29 -2.43
N LEU A 167 11.56 7.24 -1.58
CA LEU A 167 12.91 7.31 -1.01
C LEU A 167 13.28 6.05 -0.21
N MET A 168 12.31 5.46 0.51
CA MET A 168 12.51 4.20 1.23
C MET A 168 12.67 3.02 0.28
N LEU A 169 11.86 2.95 -0.78
CA LEU A 169 11.92 1.87 -1.77
C LEU A 169 13.21 1.90 -2.60
N GLU A 170 13.73 3.09 -2.90
CA GLU A 170 15.01 3.30 -3.62
C GLU A 170 16.22 3.05 -2.70
N GLY A 171 16.00 2.91 -1.40
CA GLY A 171 17.07 2.67 -0.41
C GLY A 171 17.83 3.93 0.00
N ASN A 172 17.35 5.11 -0.38
CA ASN A 172 17.95 6.40 -0.01
C ASN A 172 17.72 6.79 1.45
N VAL A 173 16.71 6.18 2.10
CA VAL A 173 16.38 6.43 3.50
C VAL A 173 16.17 5.11 4.23
N GLN A 174 16.67 5.02 5.46
CA GLN A 174 16.45 3.85 6.32
C GLN A 174 14.99 3.79 6.78
N VAL A 175 14.41 2.60 6.72
CA VAL A 175 13.04 2.35 7.20
C VAL A 175 13.10 2.02 8.68
N ALA A 176 12.46 2.83 9.52
CA ALA A 176 12.31 2.53 10.94
C ALA A 176 11.35 1.36 11.15
N ILE A 177 11.46 0.66 12.27
CA ILE A 177 10.55 -0.42 12.64
C ILE A 177 9.12 0.12 12.71
N PRO A 178 8.16 -0.40 11.91
CA PRO A 178 6.78 0.07 11.93
C PRO A 178 6.07 -0.36 13.22
N PRO A 179 5.19 0.49 13.77
CA PRO A 179 4.27 0.08 14.84
C PRO A 179 3.20 -0.90 14.29
N SER A 180 2.44 -1.50 15.21
CA SER A 180 1.28 -2.35 14.85
C SER A 180 0.29 -1.55 14.00
N PRO A 181 -0.04 -1.99 12.76
CA PRO A 181 -0.98 -1.28 11.90
C PRO A 181 -2.36 -1.09 12.54
N CYS A 182 -2.83 -2.10 13.28
CA CYS A 182 -4.03 -2.06 14.12
C CYS A 182 -3.62 -2.29 15.59
N PRO A 183 -3.45 -1.24 16.41
CA PRO A 183 -3.09 -1.40 17.81
C PRO A 183 -4.24 -2.01 18.65
N PHE A 184 -5.49 -1.92 18.19
CA PHE A 184 -6.67 -2.37 18.93
C PHE A 184 -7.12 -3.82 18.62
N SER A 185 -6.76 -4.39 17.46
CA SER A 185 -7.08 -5.79 17.14
C SER A 185 -6.09 -6.77 17.78
N CYS A 186 -4.84 -6.34 18.03
CA CYS A 186 -3.82 -7.15 18.69
C CYS A 186 -4.06 -7.37 20.20
N ALA A 187 -5.02 -6.66 20.81
CA ALA A 187 -5.36 -6.78 22.23
C ALA A 187 -6.43 -7.86 22.53
N ILE A 188 -6.97 -8.52 21.50
CA ILE A 188 -8.01 -9.54 21.64
C ILE A 188 -7.62 -10.76 20.79
N ARG A 189 -6.56 -11.46 21.19
CA ARG A 189 -6.31 -12.87 20.81
C ARG A 189 -5.35 -13.52 21.78
#